data_AF-A0A2V7UD87-F1
#
_entry.id   AF-A0A2V7UD87-F1
#
_cell.length_a   1.000
_cell.length_b   1.000
_cell.length_c   1.000
_cell.angle_alpha   90.00
_cell.angle_beta   90.00
_cell.angle_gamma   90.00
#
_symmetry.space_group_name_H-M   'P 1'
#
loop_
_entity.id
_entity.type
_entity.pdbx_description
1 polymer ?
#
loop_
_entity_poly.entity_id
_entity_poly.type
_entity_poly.pdbx_seq_one_letter_code
_entity_poly.pdbx_strand_id
1 'polypeptide(L)'
;MKRQIALMLLIGLTGAGVGVVLAASDAAPLRLVQTIALPGVEGRIDHLAVDVAGQRLFVAALGNNTLEVIDIAKGQRARSVRGFTEPQGVAYLPETNMVAVANGGSGVVTFLDGASFEPVKTVAFGEDADNLRYDAARKCLYVGYGGGALGAYDAARGARLADVALEAHPESFQLDSASGRIFVNVASLQKVAVVDTRRNTVAATWPVVAGAANFPMALDASHRRLFVLTRKPPHLVVLDTETGKAVATLPAAADADDLFYDAARQRLYGVFGAGSVIVFGQRDADHYEALATVSTVAGARTGLFSPELKRLFVAVPHRANPSAEIRVFDTGASPAADGGAMKAPLAKERGIAARAVSRGTNPDPSVPAPVVDALRGDGSDVAAFKPQRLERADVAAADRVVAIGVDLGEVGAAARAGALVQWDDIPSFSASYPKAREAMLWHVGSLLEDVGRRRPE
;
A
#
# COMPACT_ATOMS: atom_id res chain seq x y z
N MET A 1 31.60 -24.92 -14.17
CA MET A 1 32.25 -23.58 -14.09
C MET A 1 31.18 -22.51 -14.03
N LYS A 2 31.02 -21.79 -12.91
CA LYS A 2 30.10 -20.65 -12.81
C LYS A 2 30.64 -19.53 -13.71
N ARG A 3 30.02 -19.29 -14.88
CA ARG A 3 30.32 -18.10 -15.69
C ARG A 3 29.65 -16.90 -15.01
N GLN A 4 30.44 -16.01 -14.42
CA GLN A 4 29.99 -14.70 -13.97
C GLN A 4 29.71 -13.85 -15.22
N ILE A 5 28.62 -13.08 -15.26
CA ILE A 5 28.33 -12.15 -16.35
C ILE A 5 28.77 -10.75 -15.94
N ALA A 6 29.81 -10.22 -16.57
CA ALA A 6 30.22 -8.83 -16.47
C ALA A 6 29.56 -8.03 -17.61
N LEU A 7 28.63 -7.14 -17.27
CA LEU A 7 27.96 -6.21 -18.16
C LEU A 7 28.68 -4.86 -18.09
N MET A 8 29.19 -4.35 -19.21
CA MET A 8 29.88 -3.06 -19.23
C MET A 8 29.10 -2.07 -20.11
N LEU A 9 28.60 -0.99 -19.52
CA LEU A 9 27.89 0.07 -20.21
C LEU A 9 28.87 1.20 -20.55
N LEU A 10 28.87 1.59 -21.82
CA LEU A 10 29.78 2.58 -22.37
C LEU A 10 29.06 3.71 -23.09
N ILE A 11 29.30 4.92 -22.61
CA ILE A 11 28.70 6.15 -23.13
C ILE A 11 29.83 7.04 -23.64
N GLY A 12 29.71 7.61 -24.82
CA GLY A 12 30.63 8.65 -25.28
C GLY A 12 29.96 10.02 -25.27
N LEU A 13 30.77 11.02 -25.00
CA LEU A 13 30.29 12.36 -24.72
C LEU A 13 30.09 13.15 -26.01
N THR A 14 28.83 13.41 -26.32
CA THR A 14 28.36 14.81 -26.30
C THR A 14 27.06 14.86 -25.49
N GLY A 15 27.14 15.35 -24.24
CA GLY A 15 25.98 15.60 -23.38
C GLY A 15 25.63 14.49 -22.37
N ALA A 16 26.29 14.54 -21.20
CA ALA A 16 25.86 14.04 -19.88
C ALA A 16 25.08 12.70 -19.82
N GLY A 17 25.77 11.62 -19.46
CA GLY A 17 25.18 10.33 -19.09
C GLY A 17 25.85 9.76 -17.84
N VAL A 18 25.05 9.25 -16.90
CA VAL A 18 25.48 8.85 -15.56
C VAL A 18 25.04 7.41 -15.32
N GLY A 19 25.99 6.53 -15.02
CA GLY A 19 25.72 5.15 -14.64
C GLY A 19 25.80 4.96 -13.12
N VAL A 20 24.69 4.53 -12.53
CA VAL A 20 24.49 4.31 -11.09
C VAL A 20 25.23 3.07 -10.58
N VAL A 21 25.83 3.20 -9.39
CA VAL A 21 26.19 2.09 -8.51
C VAL A 21 24.99 1.77 -7.63
N LEU A 22 24.41 0.58 -7.75
CA LEU A 22 23.34 0.11 -6.88
C LEU A 22 23.93 -0.68 -5.70
N ALA A 23 23.96 -0.04 -4.53
CA ALA A 23 23.80 -0.76 -3.28
C ALA A 23 22.30 -0.77 -2.97
N ALA A 24 21.64 -1.92 -3.14
CA ALA A 24 20.28 -2.09 -2.69
C ALA A 24 20.26 -1.99 -1.16
N SER A 25 19.72 -0.89 -0.62
CA SER A 25 19.18 -0.92 0.72
C SER A 25 17.86 -1.69 0.64
N ASP A 26 17.76 -2.83 1.33
CA ASP A 26 16.50 -3.50 1.61
C ASP A 26 15.65 -2.56 2.49
N ALA A 27 14.95 -1.60 1.87
CA ALA A 27 13.98 -0.80 2.58
C ALA A 27 12.80 -1.71 2.92
N ALA A 28 12.69 -2.07 4.20
CA ALA A 28 11.60 -2.91 4.69
C ALA A 28 10.24 -2.37 4.19
N PRO A 29 9.32 -3.24 3.72
CA PRO A 29 8.05 -2.82 3.11
C PRO A 29 7.09 -2.15 4.11
N LEU A 30 7.41 -2.22 5.40
CA LEU A 30 6.74 -1.54 6.49
C LEU A 30 7.75 -1.33 7.63
N ARG A 31 7.92 -0.09 8.10
CA ARG A 31 8.89 0.27 9.14
C ARG A 31 8.23 1.08 10.24
N LEU A 32 8.36 0.66 11.51
CA LEU A 32 7.92 1.47 12.64
C LEU A 32 8.73 2.77 12.69
N VAL A 33 8.06 3.91 12.66
CA VAL A 33 8.71 5.23 12.69
C VAL A 33 8.34 6.05 13.92
N GLN A 34 7.24 5.71 14.59
CA GLN A 34 6.82 6.40 15.80
C GLN A 34 5.89 5.52 16.64
N THR A 35 5.92 5.74 17.94
CA THR A 35 4.93 5.24 18.88
C THR A 35 4.33 6.43 19.61
N ILE A 36 3.01 6.53 19.63
CA ILE A 36 2.25 7.62 20.27
C ILE A 36 1.51 7.04 21.47
N ALA A 37 1.87 7.47 22.68
CA ALA A 37 1.24 6.97 23.90
C ALA A 37 -0.20 7.47 24.06
N LEU A 38 -1.07 6.61 24.59
CA LEU A 38 -2.46 6.91 24.95
C LEU A 38 -2.69 6.72 26.47
N PRO A 39 -2.17 7.63 27.31
CA PRO A 39 -2.21 7.44 28.76
C PRO A 39 -3.65 7.41 29.29
N GLY A 40 -3.96 6.39 30.10
CA GLY A 40 -5.28 6.18 30.70
C GLY A 40 -6.32 5.59 29.73
N VAL A 41 -5.93 5.22 28.51
CA VAL A 41 -6.75 4.36 27.65
C VAL A 41 -6.53 2.91 28.05
N GLU A 42 -7.63 2.21 28.27
CA GLU A 42 -7.74 0.86 28.81
C GLU A 42 -8.65 0.00 27.90
N GLY A 43 -8.55 -1.31 28.01
CA GLY A 43 -9.42 -2.22 27.26
C GLY A 43 -9.24 -2.17 25.74
N ARG A 44 -10.32 -2.52 25.00
CA ARG A 44 -10.29 -2.63 23.53
C ARG A 44 -10.27 -1.25 22.89
N ILE A 45 -9.47 -1.10 21.84
CA ILE A 45 -9.54 -0.02 20.86
C ILE A 45 -10.12 -0.64 19.59
N ASP A 46 -11.03 0.07 18.94
CA ASP A 46 -11.69 -0.40 17.72
C ASP A 46 -11.20 0.39 16.50
N HIS A 47 -12.07 0.86 15.61
CA HIS A 47 -11.69 1.50 14.35
C HIS A 47 -11.24 2.97 14.49
N LEU A 48 -10.57 3.45 13.43
CA LEU A 48 -9.92 4.74 13.37
C LEU A 48 -10.36 5.52 12.11
N ALA A 49 -10.27 6.85 12.18
CA ALA A 49 -10.43 7.74 11.02
C ALA A 49 -9.35 8.82 11.02
N VAL A 50 -9.06 9.42 9.86
CA VAL A 50 -8.04 10.45 9.72
C VAL A 50 -8.61 11.71 9.08
N ASP A 51 -8.20 12.86 9.63
CA ASP A 51 -8.22 14.14 8.95
C ASP A 51 -6.80 14.46 8.48
N VAL A 52 -6.55 14.23 7.19
CA VAL A 52 -5.24 14.43 6.57
C VAL A 52 -4.85 15.91 6.58
N ALA A 53 -5.79 16.81 6.29
CA ALA A 53 -5.53 18.24 6.18
C ALA A 53 -5.20 18.85 7.55
N GLY A 54 -5.95 18.48 8.59
CA GLY A 54 -5.70 18.91 9.96
C GLY A 54 -4.63 18.12 10.70
N GLN A 55 -4.07 17.04 10.10
CA GLN A 55 -3.11 16.14 10.73
C GLN A 55 -3.64 15.51 12.04
N ARG A 56 -4.88 15.01 12.00
CA ARG A 56 -5.54 14.43 13.18
C ARG A 56 -5.95 12.99 12.93
N LEU A 57 -5.72 12.14 13.92
CA LEU A 57 -6.21 10.77 13.94
C LEU A 57 -7.27 10.64 15.03
N PHE A 58 -8.40 10.06 14.69
CA PHE A 58 -9.53 9.80 15.58
C PHE A 58 -9.58 8.31 15.88
N VAL A 59 -9.65 7.95 17.16
CA VAL A 59 -9.52 6.56 17.62
C VAL A 59 -10.69 6.23 18.54
N ALA A 60 -11.49 5.23 18.18
CA ALA A 60 -12.55 4.71 19.04
C ALA A 60 -11.94 3.85 20.16
N ALA A 61 -11.80 4.41 21.35
CA ALA A 61 -11.38 3.67 22.53
C ALA A 61 -12.61 3.02 23.18
N LEU A 62 -13.04 1.91 22.59
CA LEU A 62 -14.24 1.16 22.97
C LEU A 62 -14.28 0.88 24.47
N GLY A 63 -13.21 0.31 25.04
CA GLY A 63 -13.12 -0.04 26.46
C GLY A 63 -13.20 1.16 27.41
N ASN A 64 -12.98 2.38 26.90
CA ASN A 64 -13.02 3.63 27.66
C ASN A 64 -14.28 4.44 27.46
N ASN A 65 -15.14 4.08 26.50
CA ASN A 65 -16.25 4.92 26.08
C ASN A 65 -15.81 6.33 25.66
N THR A 66 -14.68 6.41 24.96
CA THR A 66 -14.09 7.67 24.50
C THR A 66 -13.70 7.66 23.03
N LEU A 67 -13.72 8.86 22.44
CA LEU A 67 -13.02 9.15 21.19
C LEU A 67 -11.70 9.85 21.53
N GLU A 68 -10.58 9.22 21.20
CA GLU A 68 -9.26 9.83 21.37
C GLU A 68 -8.89 10.61 20.09
N VAL A 69 -8.46 11.85 20.26
CA VAL A 69 -7.99 12.72 19.19
C VAL A 69 -6.49 12.86 19.31
N ILE A 70 -5.76 12.48 18.27
CA ILE A 70 -4.31 12.49 18.23
C ILE A 70 -3.85 13.55 17.23
N ASP A 71 -2.90 14.39 17.64
CA ASP A 71 -2.16 15.29 16.76
C ASP A 71 -1.00 14.50 16.14
N ILE A 72 -1.11 14.20 14.84
CA ILE A 72 -0.16 13.36 14.12
C ILE A 72 1.20 14.07 14.03
N ALA A 73 1.20 15.38 13.78
CA ALA A 73 2.42 16.16 13.61
C ALA A 73 3.22 16.24 14.91
N LYS A 74 2.55 16.40 16.05
CA LYS A 74 3.20 16.41 17.37
C LYS A 74 3.44 15.01 17.94
N GLY A 75 2.79 13.99 17.40
CA GLY A 75 2.94 12.62 17.88
C GLY A 75 2.38 12.41 19.28
N GLN A 76 1.27 13.07 19.62
CA GLN A 76 0.70 13.01 20.96
C GLN A 76 -0.84 13.08 20.94
N ARG A 77 -1.47 12.54 21.97
CA ARG A 77 -2.91 12.74 22.18
C ARG A 77 -3.19 14.23 22.46
N ALA A 78 -4.05 14.82 21.63
CA ALA A 78 -4.54 16.18 21.79
C ALA A 78 -5.77 16.26 22.72
N ARG A 79 -6.69 15.29 22.62
CA ARG A 79 -7.92 15.27 23.42
C ARG A 79 -8.43 13.84 23.65
N SER A 80 -9.18 13.66 24.74
CA SER A 80 -10.03 12.50 24.99
C SER A 80 -11.44 13.01 25.20
N VAL A 81 -12.37 12.58 24.34
CA VAL A 81 -13.76 13.02 24.33
C VAL A 81 -14.62 11.90 24.91
N ARG A 82 -15.40 12.20 25.95
CA ARG A 82 -16.25 11.23 26.67
C ARG A 82 -17.70 11.32 26.18
N GLY A 83 -18.52 10.37 26.64
CA GLY A 83 -19.97 10.38 26.39
C GLY A 83 -20.43 9.41 25.31
N PHE A 84 -19.57 8.46 24.93
CA PHE A 84 -19.90 7.38 23.99
C PHE A 84 -20.34 6.13 24.74
N THR A 85 -20.89 5.15 24.03
CA THR A 85 -21.25 3.84 24.60
C THR A 85 -20.77 2.77 23.64
N GLU A 86 -19.66 2.14 24.00
CA GLU A 86 -18.91 1.19 23.18
C GLU A 86 -18.69 1.75 21.76
N PRO A 87 -17.92 2.85 21.60
CA PRO A 87 -17.62 3.39 20.29
C PRO A 87 -16.84 2.36 19.47
N GLN A 88 -17.27 2.11 18.23
CA GLN A 88 -16.67 1.12 17.33
C GLN A 88 -16.15 1.76 16.04
N GLY A 89 -17.06 2.25 15.18
CA GLY A 89 -16.71 2.93 13.94
C GLY A 89 -16.48 4.43 14.10
N VAL A 90 -15.53 4.96 13.31
CA VAL A 90 -15.29 6.40 13.20
C VAL A 90 -15.19 6.80 11.73
N ALA A 91 -15.73 7.96 11.36
CA ALA A 91 -15.52 8.56 10.05
C ALA A 91 -15.32 10.07 10.18
N TYR A 92 -14.41 10.64 9.38
CA TYR A 92 -14.24 12.08 9.25
C TYR A 92 -14.86 12.56 7.94
N LEU A 93 -15.66 13.63 8.03
CA LEU A 93 -16.37 14.24 6.91
C LEU A 93 -15.75 15.62 6.66
N PRO A 94 -14.83 15.76 5.69
CA PRO A 94 -14.03 16.97 5.53
C PRO A 94 -14.87 18.17 5.05
N GLU A 95 -15.93 17.97 4.27
CA GLU A 95 -16.71 19.07 3.70
C GLU A 95 -17.49 19.87 4.75
N THR A 96 -17.87 19.22 5.85
CA THR A 96 -18.58 19.84 6.98
C THR A 96 -17.70 19.93 8.22
N ASN A 97 -16.45 19.45 8.15
CA ASN A 97 -15.56 19.27 9.29
C ASN A 97 -16.29 18.58 10.45
N MET A 98 -16.91 17.43 10.22
CA MET A 98 -17.60 16.65 11.24
C MET A 98 -16.91 15.31 11.49
N VAL A 99 -16.97 14.83 12.73
CA VAL A 99 -16.53 13.47 13.09
C VAL A 99 -17.77 12.66 13.46
N ALA A 100 -18.03 11.58 12.73
CA ALA A 100 -19.10 10.64 13.05
C ALA A 100 -18.52 9.47 13.87
N VAL A 101 -19.17 9.12 14.98
CA VAL A 101 -18.79 8.02 15.86
C VAL A 101 -19.98 7.09 16.02
N ALA A 102 -19.83 5.83 15.59
CA ALA A 102 -20.83 4.79 15.80
C ALA A 102 -20.66 4.20 17.20
N ASN A 103 -21.77 4.05 17.91
CA ASN A 103 -21.84 3.54 19.27
C ASN A 103 -22.58 2.21 19.25
N GLY A 104 -21.84 1.10 19.38
CA GLY A 104 -22.42 -0.24 19.33
C GLY A 104 -23.44 -0.45 20.45
N GLY A 105 -23.03 -0.17 21.68
CA GLY A 105 -23.84 -0.41 22.88
C GLY A 105 -25.12 0.42 22.98
N SER A 106 -25.26 1.50 22.20
CA SER A 106 -26.50 2.30 22.14
C SER A 106 -27.17 2.33 20.77
N GLY A 107 -26.53 1.78 19.72
CA GLY A 107 -27.06 1.72 18.36
C GLY A 107 -27.27 3.08 17.68
N VAL A 108 -26.49 4.08 18.07
CA VAL A 108 -26.55 5.45 17.52
C VAL A 108 -25.23 5.88 16.89
N VAL A 109 -25.32 6.76 15.90
CA VAL A 109 -24.17 7.52 15.38
C VAL A 109 -24.25 8.94 15.94
N THR A 110 -23.22 9.33 16.68
CA THR A 110 -23.06 10.69 17.21
C THR A 110 -22.10 11.47 16.32
N PHE A 111 -22.55 12.61 15.82
CA PHE A 111 -21.73 13.52 15.04
C PHE A 111 -21.24 14.66 15.92
N LEU A 112 -19.94 14.90 15.87
CA LEU A 112 -19.25 15.97 16.58
C LEU A 112 -18.85 17.07 15.59
N ASP A 113 -18.84 18.30 16.06
CA ASP A 113 -18.14 19.38 15.38
C ASP A 113 -16.64 19.09 15.40
N GLY A 114 -15.99 19.13 14.25
CA GLY A 114 -14.60 18.73 14.13
C GLY A 114 -13.64 19.68 14.81
N ALA A 115 -13.99 20.94 15.10
CA ALA A 115 -13.08 21.88 15.77
C ALA A 115 -13.17 21.77 17.30
N SER A 116 -14.40 21.81 17.83
CA SER A 116 -14.70 21.82 19.26
C SER A 116 -14.89 20.43 19.85
N PHE A 117 -15.16 19.42 19.02
CA PHE A 117 -15.60 18.07 19.40
C PHE A 117 -16.85 18.01 20.26
N GLU A 118 -17.65 19.08 20.26
CA GLU A 118 -18.95 19.09 20.90
C GLU A 118 -19.97 18.32 20.04
N PRO A 119 -20.89 17.54 20.65
CA PRO A 119 -21.95 16.86 19.91
C PRO A 119 -22.85 17.84 19.18
N VAL A 120 -22.99 17.66 17.87
CA VAL A 120 -23.89 18.45 17.01
C VAL A 120 -25.22 17.74 16.83
N LYS A 121 -25.19 16.41 16.64
CA LYS A 121 -26.39 15.59 16.47
C LYS A 121 -26.12 14.12 16.74
N THR A 122 -27.19 13.40 17.04
CA THR A 122 -27.19 11.94 17.16
C THR A 122 -28.29 11.37 16.29
N VAL A 123 -27.99 10.28 15.59
CA VAL A 123 -28.92 9.58 14.68
C VAL A 123 -29.04 8.13 15.12
N ALA A 124 -30.26 7.68 15.38
CA ALA A 124 -30.52 6.30 15.78
C ALA A 124 -30.56 5.37 14.57
N PHE A 125 -29.81 4.27 14.64
CA PHE A 125 -29.84 3.18 13.67
C PHE A 125 -30.52 1.93 14.23
N GLY A 126 -30.60 1.80 15.56
CA GLY A 126 -31.34 0.74 16.24
C GLY A 126 -30.44 0.16 17.33
N GLU A 127 -29.87 -1.00 17.06
CA GLU A 127 -28.88 -1.66 17.91
C GLU A 127 -27.55 -1.73 17.16
N ASP A 128 -26.44 -1.80 17.91
CA ASP A 128 -25.14 -2.23 17.39
C ASP A 128 -24.66 -1.45 16.17
N ALA A 129 -24.59 -0.12 16.28
CA ALA A 129 -24.03 0.71 15.21
C ALA A 129 -22.51 0.58 15.22
N ASP A 130 -21.96 -0.02 14.18
CA ASP A 130 -20.57 -0.46 14.14
C ASP A 130 -19.80 0.24 13.00
N ASN A 131 -19.57 -0.42 11.87
CA ASN A 131 -18.66 0.05 10.85
C ASN A 131 -19.22 1.28 10.09
N LEU A 132 -18.35 2.29 9.88
CA LEU A 132 -18.66 3.52 9.13
C LEU A 132 -17.80 3.63 7.88
N ARG A 133 -18.40 3.99 6.74
CA ARG A 133 -17.66 4.41 5.53
C ARG A 133 -18.33 5.62 4.90
N TYR A 134 -17.55 6.64 4.59
CA TYR A 134 -18.03 7.88 3.97
C TYR A 134 -17.69 7.90 2.48
N ASP A 135 -18.71 8.06 1.63
CA ASP A 135 -18.57 8.35 0.21
C ASP A 135 -18.55 9.87 0.00
N ALA A 136 -17.36 10.47 -0.03
CA ALA A 136 -17.20 11.91 -0.21
C ALA A 136 -17.81 12.40 -1.54
N ALA A 137 -17.75 11.60 -2.61
CA ALA A 137 -18.30 11.97 -3.91
C ALA A 137 -19.82 12.12 -3.87
N ARG A 138 -20.51 11.30 -3.06
CA ARG A 138 -21.96 11.37 -2.84
C ARG A 138 -22.37 12.12 -1.59
N LYS A 139 -21.42 12.51 -0.74
CA LYS A 139 -21.65 13.04 0.61
C LYS A 139 -22.56 12.13 1.43
N CYS A 140 -22.34 10.83 1.34
CA CYS A 140 -23.16 9.81 1.98
C CYS A 140 -22.34 8.99 2.97
N LEU A 141 -22.77 8.94 4.22
CA LEU A 141 -22.22 8.05 5.23
C LEU A 141 -23.03 6.74 5.24
N TYR A 142 -22.34 5.62 5.09
CA TYR A 142 -22.92 4.29 5.27
C TYR A 142 -22.55 3.74 6.64
N VAL A 143 -23.52 3.08 7.27
CA VAL A 143 -23.45 2.54 8.63
C VAL A 143 -23.85 1.07 8.60
N GLY A 144 -22.97 0.16 9.00
CA GLY A 144 -23.34 -1.21 9.32
C GLY A 144 -23.93 -1.27 10.72
N TYR A 145 -25.09 -1.91 10.87
CA TYR A 145 -25.72 -1.97 12.19
C TYR A 145 -26.62 -3.19 12.43
N GLY A 146 -26.81 -3.48 13.72
CA GLY A 146 -27.83 -4.38 14.27
C GLY A 146 -27.70 -5.82 13.80
N GLY A 147 -28.81 -6.55 13.83
CA GLY A 147 -28.89 -7.93 13.36
C GLY A 147 -28.70 -8.11 11.84
N GLY A 148 -28.59 -7.03 11.06
CA GLY A 148 -28.34 -7.11 9.61
C GLY A 148 -28.92 -5.96 8.80
N ALA A 149 -28.23 -4.83 8.73
CA ALA A 149 -28.56 -3.77 7.77
C ALA A 149 -27.39 -2.84 7.46
N LEU A 150 -27.43 -2.22 6.27
CA LEU A 150 -26.67 -1.01 5.96
C LEU A 150 -27.61 0.19 5.93
N GLY A 151 -27.35 1.19 6.77
CA GLY A 151 -28.06 2.46 6.74
C GLY A 151 -27.28 3.50 5.94
N ALA A 152 -27.95 4.25 5.08
CA ALA A 152 -27.39 5.37 4.34
C ALA A 152 -27.84 6.70 4.96
N TYR A 153 -26.90 7.62 5.15
CA TYR A 153 -27.14 8.95 5.71
C TYR A 153 -26.56 10.03 4.80
N ASP A 154 -27.40 10.96 4.36
CA ASP A 154 -27.02 12.14 3.58
C ASP A 154 -26.38 13.16 4.51
N ALA A 155 -25.07 13.35 4.39
CA ALA A 155 -24.33 14.29 5.22
C ALA A 155 -24.61 15.76 4.85
N ALA A 156 -25.00 16.03 3.60
CA ALA A 156 -25.31 17.38 3.14
C ALA A 156 -26.69 17.85 3.65
N ARG A 157 -27.69 16.96 3.64
CA ARG A 157 -29.04 17.24 4.16
C ARG A 157 -29.17 16.96 5.65
N GLY A 158 -28.25 16.16 6.20
CA GLY A 158 -28.25 15.76 7.58
C GLY A 158 -29.38 14.79 7.94
N ALA A 159 -29.75 13.89 7.01
CA ALA A 159 -30.91 13.01 7.12
C ALA A 159 -30.61 11.57 6.67
N ARG A 160 -31.27 10.59 7.30
CA ARG A 160 -31.24 9.19 6.85
C ARG A 160 -31.95 9.06 5.50
N LEU A 161 -31.38 8.28 4.59
CA LEU A 161 -31.88 8.11 3.22
C LEU A 161 -32.66 6.81 3.05
N ALA A 162 -31.99 5.69 3.27
CA ALA A 162 -32.53 4.36 3.05
C ALA A 162 -31.74 3.34 3.85
N ASP A 163 -32.38 2.21 4.13
CA ASP A 163 -31.74 1.04 4.69
C ASP A 163 -31.72 -0.08 3.65
N VAL A 164 -30.66 -0.86 3.66
CA VAL A 164 -30.56 -2.11 2.92
C VAL A 164 -30.53 -3.24 3.93
N ALA A 165 -31.60 -4.03 3.97
CA ALA A 165 -31.65 -5.22 4.83
C ALA A 165 -30.61 -6.25 4.38
N LEU A 166 -29.93 -6.85 5.35
CA LEU A 166 -28.97 -7.94 5.16
C LEU A 166 -29.46 -9.19 5.88
N GLU A 167 -28.95 -10.36 5.47
CA GLU A 167 -29.32 -11.63 6.10
C GLU A 167 -28.80 -11.79 7.54
N ALA A 168 -27.71 -11.09 7.91
CA ALA A 168 -27.16 -11.05 9.25
C ALA A 168 -26.27 -9.80 9.45
N HIS A 169 -25.73 -9.63 10.67
CA HIS A 169 -24.86 -8.52 11.06
C HIS A 169 -23.70 -8.30 10.05
N PRO A 170 -23.54 -7.08 9.52
CA PRO A 170 -22.40 -6.72 8.68
C PRO A 170 -21.17 -6.39 9.54
N GLU A 171 -20.07 -7.08 9.28
CA GLU A 171 -18.78 -6.75 9.89
C GLU A 171 -18.13 -5.59 9.10
N SER A 172 -17.14 -5.89 8.25
CA SER A 172 -16.53 -4.89 7.36
C SER A 172 -17.26 -4.76 6.02
N PHE A 173 -17.24 -3.56 5.44
CA PHE A 173 -17.72 -3.31 4.08
C PHE A 173 -16.86 -2.28 3.33
N GLN A 174 -16.88 -2.35 2.01
CA GLN A 174 -16.14 -1.47 1.10
C GLN A 174 -17.05 -0.87 0.03
N LEU A 175 -16.86 0.43 -0.22
CA LEU A 175 -17.63 1.20 -1.19
C LEU A 175 -16.90 1.21 -2.53
N ASP A 176 -17.55 0.74 -3.59
CA ASP A 176 -17.15 1.00 -4.97
C ASP A 176 -18.04 2.12 -5.52
N SER A 177 -17.68 3.34 -5.14
CA SER A 177 -18.43 4.54 -5.52
C SER A 177 -18.59 4.69 -7.04
N ALA A 178 -17.63 4.23 -7.84
CA ALA A 178 -17.70 4.36 -9.30
C ALA A 178 -18.75 3.43 -9.90
N SER A 179 -18.81 2.16 -9.48
CA SER A 179 -19.83 1.24 -9.99
C SER A 179 -21.19 1.43 -9.29
N GLY A 180 -21.20 2.01 -8.09
CA GLY A 180 -22.39 2.11 -7.24
C GLY A 180 -22.68 0.81 -6.49
N ARG A 181 -21.63 0.06 -6.13
CA ARG A 181 -21.74 -1.19 -5.36
C ARG A 181 -21.14 -1.04 -3.97
N ILE A 182 -21.67 -1.80 -3.01
CA ILE A 182 -21.05 -2.00 -1.70
C ILE A 182 -20.86 -3.49 -1.49
N PHE A 183 -19.65 -3.90 -1.11
CA PHE A 183 -19.34 -5.27 -0.72
C PHE A 183 -19.37 -5.37 0.80
N VAL A 184 -20.07 -6.35 1.35
CA VAL A 184 -20.34 -6.45 2.78
C VAL A 184 -20.04 -7.85 3.29
N ASN A 185 -19.19 -7.96 4.30
CA ASN A 185 -18.94 -9.24 4.97
C ASN A 185 -20.11 -9.56 5.89
N VAL A 186 -20.78 -10.68 5.62
CA VAL A 186 -21.83 -11.25 6.48
C VAL A 186 -21.23 -12.50 7.15
N ALA A 187 -20.37 -12.26 8.15
CA ALA A 187 -19.39 -13.22 8.63
C ALA A 187 -19.99 -14.49 9.24
N SER A 188 -21.12 -14.35 9.94
CA SER A 188 -21.85 -15.48 10.55
C SER A 188 -22.40 -16.46 9.52
N LEU A 189 -22.60 -15.99 8.28
CA LEU A 189 -23.10 -16.80 7.17
C LEU A 189 -22.01 -17.16 6.14
N GLN A 190 -20.76 -16.77 6.37
CA GLN A 190 -19.62 -17.05 5.48
C GLN A 190 -19.83 -16.52 4.06
N LYS A 191 -20.40 -15.32 3.94
CA LYS A 191 -20.79 -14.71 2.67
C LYS A 191 -20.29 -13.28 2.55
N VAL A 192 -20.16 -12.84 1.31
CA VAL A 192 -20.10 -11.43 0.93
C VAL A 192 -21.42 -11.06 0.26
N ALA A 193 -22.15 -10.10 0.79
CA ALA A 193 -23.29 -9.50 0.11
C ALA A 193 -22.82 -8.36 -0.80
N VAL A 194 -23.44 -8.23 -1.97
CA VAL A 194 -23.20 -7.15 -2.94
C VAL A 194 -24.44 -6.30 -3.00
N VAL A 195 -24.35 -5.08 -2.52
CA VAL A 195 -25.46 -4.13 -2.47
C VAL A 195 -25.37 -3.18 -3.66
N ASP A 196 -26.49 -2.99 -4.36
CA ASP A 196 -26.67 -1.94 -5.36
C ASP A 196 -27.15 -0.66 -4.66
N THR A 197 -26.34 0.40 -4.70
CA THR A 197 -26.62 1.67 -4.02
C THR A 197 -27.68 2.53 -4.70
N ARG A 198 -28.05 2.23 -5.95
CA ARG A 198 -29.11 2.95 -6.67
C ARG A 198 -30.48 2.38 -6.32
N ARG A 199 -30.54 1.05 -6.16
CA ARG A 199 -31.77 0.33 -5.80
C ARG A 199 -31.93 0.15 -4.29
N ASN A 200 -30.86 0.30 -3.52
CA ASN A 200 -30.80 0.00 -2.09
C ASN A 200 -31.24 -1.44 -1.78
N THR A 201 -30.70 -2.39 -2.55
CA THR A 201 -31.02 -3.82 -2.43
C THR A 201 -29.77 -4.68 -2.55
N VAL A 202 -29.76 -5.84 -1.90
CA VAL A 202 -28.76 -6.89 -2.16
C VAL A 202 -28.98 -7.43 -3.58
N ALA A 203 -28.00 -7.23 -4.45
CA ALA A 203 -28.01 -7.66 -5.84
C ALA A 203 -27.41 -9.05 -6.05
N ALA A 204 -26.47 -9.45 -5.19
CA ALA A 204 -25.86 -10.78 -5.21
C ALA A 204 -25.31 -11.14 -3.83
N THR A 205 -25.09 -12.43 -3.62
CA THR A 205 -24.46 -12.97 -2.42
C THR A 205 -23.45 -14.03 -2.83
N TRP A 206 -22.23 -13.93 -2.34
CA TRP A 206 -21.11 -14.79 -2.74
C TRP A 206 -20.60 -15.60 -1.54
N PRO A 207 -20.46 -16.92 -1.64
CA PRO A 207 -19.88 -17.72 -0.57
C PRO A 207 -18.36 -17.49 -0.46
N VAL A 208 -17.85 -17.40 0.76
CA VAL A 208 -16.42 -17.41 1.05
C VAL A 208 -15.99 -18.85 1.32
N VAL A 209 -15.51 -19.54 0.29
CA VAL A 209 -15.24 -20.99 0.35
C VAL A 209 -13.94 -21.36 1.07
N ALA A 210 -12.99 -20.44 1.17
CA ALA A 210 -11.64 -20.68 1.71
C ALA A 210 -11.49 -20.30 3.19
N GLY A 211 -12.59 -20.29 3.95
CA GLY A 211 -12.59 -20.09 5.39
C GLY A 211 -13.88 -19.44 5.89
N ALA A 212 -14.07 -19.47 7.20
CA ALA A 212 -15.17 -18.85 7.90
C ALA A 212 -14.70 -17.63 8.70
N ALA A 213 -15.66 -16.89 9.26
CA ALA A 213 -15.39 -15.66 9.99
C ALA A 213 -14.57 -14.67 9.12
N ASN A 214 -15.15 -14.30 7.97
CA ASN A 214 -14.66 -13.24 7.11
C ASN A 214 -14.95 -11.87 7.75
N PHE A 215 -13.97 -11.28 8.41
CA PHE A 215 -14.15 -10.03 9.17
C PHE A 215 -13.71 -8.81 8.35
N PRO A 216 -12.41 -8.50 8.17
CA PRO A 216 -12.04 -7.34 7.39
C PRO A 216 -11.99 -7.63 5.90
N MET A 217 -12.19 -6.56 5.13
CA MET A 217 -12.01 -6.56 3.68
C MET A 217 -11.38 -5.27 3.19
N ALA A 218 -10.74 -5.34 2.03
CA ALA A 218 -10.23 -4.19 1.27
C ALA A 218 -10.62 -4.34 -0.21
N LEU A 219 -10.60 -3.23 -0.95
CA LEU A 219 -11.04 -3.18 -2.33
C LEU A 219 -9.97 -2.57 -3.24
N ASP A 220 -9.64 -3.27 -4.31
CA ASP A 220 -8.99 -2.74 -5.50
C ASP A 220 -10.03 -2.67 -6.62
N ALA A 221 -10.73 -1.53 -6.69
CA ALA A 221 -11.76 -1.31 -7.70
C ALA A 221 -11.16 -1.27 -9.12
N SER A 222 -9.89 -0.85 -9.26
CA SER A 222 -9.24 -0.67 -10.56
C SER A 222 -8.97 -2.00 -11.26
N HIS A 223 -8.57 -3.03 -10.51
CA HIS A 223 -8.37 -4.39 -11.02
C HIS A 223 -9.53 -5.34 -10.67
N ARG A 224 -10.64 -4.81 -10.13
CA ARG A 224 -11.84 -5.59 -9.78
C ARG A 224 -11.55 -6.70 -8.77
N ARG A 225 -10.77 -6.42 -7.74
CA ARG A 225 -10.42 -7.38 -6.68
C ARG A 225 -10.95 -6.95 -5.33
N LEU A 226 -11.63 -7.87 -4.65
CA LEU A 226 -12.04 -7.74 -3.27
C LEU A 226 -11.20 -8.68 -2.42
N PHE A 227 -10.53 -8.13 -1.43
CA PHE A 227 -9.68 -8.86 -0.50
C PHE A 227 -10.46 -9.12 0.77
N VAL A 228 -10.50 -10.35 1.24
CA VAL A 228 -11.24 -10.76 2.43
C VAL A 228 -10.32 -11.58 3.32
N LEU A 229 -10.16 -11.21 4.59
CA LEU A 229 -9.47 -12.07 5.56
C LEU A 229 -10.48 -12.91 6.34
N THR A 230 -10.28 -14.22 6.34
CA THR A 230 -10.97 -15.17 7.21
C THR A 230 -10.19 -15.36 8.50
N ARG A 231 -10.86 -15.77 9.59
CA ARG A 231 -10.20 -16.12 10.86
C ARG A 231 -10.10 -17.63 11.09
N LYS A 232 -10.88 -18.43 10.36
CA LYS A 232 -10.99 -19.90 10.57
C LYS A 232 -11.10 -20.70 9.26
N PRO A 233 -10.01 -21.30 8.75
CA PRO A 233 -8.62 -20.96 9.04
C PRO A 233 -8.28 -19.51 8.62
N PRO A 234 -7.18 -18.93 9.13
CA PRO A 234 -6.76 -17.59 8.75
C PRO A 234 -6.19 -17.56 7.33
N HIS A 235 -6.93 -16.95 6.40
CA HIS A 235 -6.51 -16.78 5.01
C HIS A 235 -6.83 -15.39 4.50
N LEU A 236 -5.98 -14.88 3.61
CA LEU A 236 -6.34 -13.85 2.65
C LEU A 236 -6.99 -14.53 1.44
N VAL A 237 -8.25 -14.23 1.20
CA VAL A 237 -9.02 -14.70 0.05
C VAL A 237 -9.23 -13.52 -0.89
N VAL A 238 -8.86 -13.68 -2.15
CA VAL A 238 -9.03 -12.66 -3.19
C VAL A 238 -10.18 -13.06 -4.08
N LEU A 239 -11.22 -12.24 -4.15
CA LEU A 239 -12.40 -12.45 -4.98
C LEU A 239 -12.39 -11.52 -6.19
N ASP A 240 -12.80 -12.04 -7.34
CA ASP A 240 -13.15 -11.24 -8.50
C ASP A 240 -14.50 -10.54 -8.27
N THR A 241 -14.55 -9.21 -8.39
CA THR A 241 -15.76 -8.43 -8.06
C THR A 241 -16.85 -8.48 -9.14
N GLU A 242 -16.63 -9.12 -10.28
CA GLU A 242 -17.69 -9.32 -11.27
C GLU A 242 -18.42 -10.64 -11.02
N THR A 243 -17.70 -11.66 -10.59
CA THR A 243 -18.21 -13.03 -10.49
C THR A 243 -18.34 -13.56 -9.07
N GLY A 244 -17.68 -12.93 -8.09
CA GLY A 244 -17.57 -13.42 -6.72
C GLY A 244 -16.66 -14.63 -6.54
N LYS A 245 -15.97 -15.08 -7.60
CA LYS A 245 -15.09 -16.24 -7.54
C LYS A 245 -13.77 -15.91 -6.88
N ALA A 246 -13.26 -16.83 -6.07
CA ALA A 246 -11.92 -16.73 -5.53
C ALA A 246 -10.87 -16.96 -6.63
N VAL A 247 -9.93 -16.02 -6.77
CA VAL A 247 -8.80 -16.07 -7.72
C VAL A 247 -7.47 -16.40 -7.04
N ALA A 248 -7.35 -16.10 -5.74
CA ALA A 248 -6.19 -16.46 -4.94
C ALA A 248 -6.57 -16.68 -3.48
N THR A 249 -5.78 -17.53 -2.80
CA THR A 249 -5.86 -17.77 -1.36
C THR A 249 -4.46 -17.86 -0.79
N LEU A 250 -4.17 -17.12 0.28
CA LEU A 250 -2.87 -17.10 0.93
C LEU A 250 -3.01 -17.33 2.45
N PRO A 251 -2.06 -18.01 3.10
CA PRO A 251 -1.97 -18.06 4.56
C PRO A 251 -1.96 -16.66 5.19
N ALA A 252 -2.67 -16.49 6.30
CA ALA A 252 -2.67 -15.28 7.09
C ALA A 252 -2.46 -15.61 8.58
N ALA A 253 -2.36 -14.57 9.42
CA ALA A 253 -2.33 -14.74 10.87
C ALA A 253 -3.75 -14.72 11.46
N ALA A 254 -3.89 -15.21 12.69
CA ALA A 254 -5.17 -15.24 13.38
C ALA A 254 -5.64 -13.85 13.83
N ASP A 255 -6.94 -13.73 14.11
CA ASP A 255 -7.53 -12.56 14.78
C ASP A 255 -7.40 -11.24 13.98
N ALA A 256 -7.61 -11.30 12.66
CA ALA A 256 -7.60 -10.14 11.77
C ALA A 256 -8.85 -9.27 11.96
N ASP A 257 -8.72 -7.96 12.17
CA ASP A 257 -9.86 -7.02 12.31
C ASP A 257 -9.82 -5.87 11.30
N ASP A 258 -8.66 -5.57 10.72
CA ASP A 258 -8.53 -4.56 9.65
C ASP A 258 -7.62 -5.04 8.50
N LEU A 259 -7.99 -4.64 7.29
CA LEU A 259 -7.27 -4.91 6.04
C LEU A 259 -7.31 -3.68 5.17
N PHE A 260 -6.17 -3.27 4.63
CA PHE A 260 -6.06 -2.11 3.76
C PHE A 260 -5.36 -2.46 2.46
N TYR A 261 -5.77 -1.80 1.37
CA TYR A 261 -5.10 -1.88 0.08
C TYR A 261 -4.43 -0.55 -0.26
N ASP A 262 -3.14 -0.61 -0.55
CA ASP A 262 -2.34 0.48 -1.06
C ASP A 262 -2.16 0.31 -2.57
N ALA A 263 -3.02 0.97 -3.34
CA ALA A 263 -3.01 0.93 -4.80
C ALA A 263 -1.70 1.49 -5.38
N ALA A 264 -1.09 2.50 -4.74
CA ALA A 264 0.18 3.03 -5.20
C ALA A 264 1.28 1.98 -5.04
N ARG A 265 1.17 1.07 -4.07
CA ARG A 265 2.19 0.04 -3.83
C ARG A 265 1.83 -1.33 -4.35
N GLN A 266 0.60 -1.52 -4.80
CA GLN A 266 0.06 -2.85 -5.06
C GLN A 266 0.33 -3.76 -3.86
N ARG A 267 0.01 -3.27 -2.65
CA ARG A 267 0.24 -3.96 -1.38
C ARG A 267 -0.99 -3.98 -0.52
N LEU A 268 -1.11 -5.01 0.30
CA LEU A 268 -2.12 -5.15 1.33
C LEU A 268 -1.46 -5.12 2.71
N TYR A 269 -2.11 -4.47 3.67
CA TYR A 269 -1.71 -4.48 5.07
C TYR A 269 -2.80 -5.16 5.88
N GLY A 270 -2.59 -6.42 6.26
CA GLY A 270 -3.46 -7.14 7.19
C GLY A 270 -3.00 -6.90 8.63
N VAL A 271 -3.87 -6.43 9.50
CA VAL A 271 -3.59 -6.19 10.92
C VAL A 271 -4.19 -7.32 11.74
N PHE A 272 -3.35 -8.01 12.51
CA PHE A 272 -3.71 -9.26 13.19
C PHE A 272 -3.49 -9.15 14.69
N GLY A 273 -4.56 -9.37 15.46
CA GLY A 273 -4.52 -9.41 16.92
C GLY A 273 -3.71 -10.57 17.50
N ALA A 274 -3.27 -11.53 16.68
CA ALA A 274 -2.19 -12.46 17.04
C ALA A 274 -0.84 -11.74 17.30
N GLY A 275 -0.74 -10.44 17.03
CA GLY A 275 0.44 -9.62 17.29
C GLY A 275 1.33 -9.44 16.08
N SER A 276 0.74 -9.27 14.89
CA SER A 276 1.52 -9.00 13.68
C SER A 276 0.76 -8.13 12.68
N VAL A 277 1.51 -7.50 11.78
CA VAL A 277 1.01 -7.01 10.49
C VAL A 277 1.67 -7.84 9.40
N ILE A 278 0.87 -8.41 8.49
CA ILE A 278 1.40 -9.07 7.29
C ILE A 278 1.22 -8.12 6.11
N VAL A 279 2.32 -7.90 5.38
CA VAL A 279 2.33 -7.16 4.12
C VAL A 279 2.23 -8.17 2.98
N PHE A 280 1.16 -8.12 2.20
CA PHE A 280 1.05 -8.92 0.97
C PHE A 280 1.33 -8.03 -0.24
N GLY A 281 2.09 -8.53 -1.21
CA GLY A 281 2.31 -7.90 -2.50
C GLY A 281 1.34 -8.45 -3.53
N GLN A 282 0.80 -7.57 -4.37
CA GLN A 282 0.04 -7.89 -5.57
C GLN A 282 0.97 -7.69 -6.77
N ARG A 283 1.24 -8.75 -7.53
CA ARG A 283 2.04 -8.66 -8.76
C ARG A 283 1.19 -8.27 -9.95
N ASP A 284 -0.02 -8.84 -9.98
CA ASP A 284 -1.09 -8.52 -10.91
C ASP A 284 -2.43 -8.85 -10.24
N ALA A 285 -3.53 -8.75 -10.97
CA ALA A 285 -4.86 -8.96 -10.43
C ALA A 285 -5.06 -10.34 -9.75
N ASP A 286 -4.33 -11.38 -10.14
CA ASP A 286 -4.56 -12.76 -9.71
C ASP A 286 -3.38 -13.39 -8.95
N HIS A 287 -2.23 -12.72 -8.89
CA HIS A 287 -1.03 -13.25 -8.26
C HIS A 287 -0.55 -12.40 -7.09
N TYR A 288 -0.41 -13.04 -5.93
CA TYR A 288 -0.07 -12.40 -4.66
C TYR A 288 1.02 -13.17 -3.93
N GLU A 289 1.73 -12.50 -3.03
CA GLU A 289 2.70 -13.14 -2.13
C GLU A 289 2.81 -12.40 -0.80
N ALA A 290 3.21 -13.09 0.27
CA ALA A 290 3.57 -12.43 1.52
C ALA A 290 4.98 -11.84 1.38
N LEU A 291 5.11 -10.52 1.56
CA LEU A 291 6.38 -9.80 1.45
C LEU A 291 7.11 -9.70 2.79
N ALA A 292 6.35 -9.47 3.87
CA ALA A 292 6.90 -9.35 5.21
C ALA A 292 5.85 -9.60 6.29
N THR A 293 6.32 -10.04 7.45
CA THR A 293 5.55 -10.05 8.69
C THR A 293 6.27 -9.17 9.69
N VAL A 294 5.59 -8.13 10.17
CA VAL A 294 6.12 -7.20 11.17
C VAL A 294 5.44 -7.50 12.50
N SER A 295 6.23 -7.81 13.53
CA SER A 295 5.69 -8.07 14.86
C SER A 295 5.06 -6.82 15.47
N THR A 296 3.86 -6.98 16.02
CA THR A 296 3.19 -5.97 16.86
C THR A 296 3.06 -6.51 18.28
N VAL A 297 1.85 -6.50 18.86
CA VAL A 297 1.55 -7.06 20.18
C VAL A 297 0.18 -7.70 20.18
N ALA A 298 -0.01 -8.70 21.03
CA ALA A 298 -1.28 -9.43 21.10
C ALA A 298 -2.46 -8.48 21.41
N GLY A 299 -3.51 -8.58 20.61
CA GLY A 299 -4.69 -7.73 20.65
C GLY A 299 -4.63 -6.49 19.75
N ALA A 300 -3.47 -6.13 19.19
CA ALA A 300 -3.34 -5.02 18.23
C ALA A 300 -3.92 -5.42 16.87
N ARG A 301 -5.25 -5.38 16.77
CA ARG A 301 -6.04 -5.98 15.68
C ARG A 301 -6.64 -4.95 14.72
N THR A 302 -6.78 -3.70 15.16
CA THR A 302 -7.33 -2.60 14.37
C THR A 302 -6.26 -1.58 13.99
N GLY A 303 -6.54 -0.83 12.94
CA GLY A 303 -5.65 0.19 12.43
C GLY A 303 -6.31 1.10 11.41
N LEU A 304 -5.48 1.88 10.73
CA LEU A 304 -5.88 2.70 9.60
C LEU A 304 -4.68 2.92 8.69
N PHE A 305 -4.84 2.60 7.41
CA PHE A 305 -3.91 3.06 6.40
C PHE A 305 -4.40 4.37 5.78
N SER A 306 -3.54 5.38 5.73
CA SER A 306 -3.77 6.60 4.94
C SER A 306 -2.80 6.62 3.75
N PRO A 307 -3.29 6.52 2.50
CA PRO A 307 -2.46 6.62 1.32
C PRO A 307 -1.82 8.01 1.17
N GLU A 308 -2.51 9.08 1.58
CA GLU A 308 -2.04 10.46 1.52
C GLU A 308 -0.85 10.69 2.46
N LEU A 309 -0.94 10.16 3.69
CA LEU A 309 0.16 10.24 4.66
C LEU A 309 1.23 9.17 4.40
N LYS A 310 0.95 8.16 3.58
CA LYS A 310 1.79 6.97 3.39
C LYS A 310 2.11 6.30 4.74
N ARG A 311 1.12 6.27 5.64
CA ARG A 311 1.24 5.73 6.99
C ARG A 311 0.20 4.67 7.25
N LEU A 312 0.64 3.61 7.92
CA LEU A 312 -0.25 2.68 8.61
C LEU A 312 -0.18 2.97 10.10
N PHE A 313 -1.32 3.28 10.70
CA PHE A 313 -1.51 3.42 12.14
C PHE A 313 -2.06 2.09 12.67
N VAL A 314 -1.46 1.53 13.71
CA VAL A 314 -1.94 0.31 14.36
C VAL A 314 -2.24 0.64 15.82
N ALA A 315 -3.47 0.36 16.25
CA ALA A 315 -3.88 0.56 17.62
C ALA A 315 -3.42 -0.60 18.49
N VAL A 316 -2.72 -0.27 19.57
CA VAL A 316 -2.27 -1.20 20.59
C VAL A 316 -3.11 -0.97 21.85
N PRO A 317 -3.93 -1.94 22.27
CA PRO A 317 -4.69 -1.82 23.51
C PRO A 317 -3.78 -1.94 24.73
N HIS A 318 -4.22 -1.41 25.87
CA HIS A 318 -3.49 -1.56 27.13
C HIS A 318 -3.40 -3.04 27.56
N ARG A 319 -2.20 -3.45 27.98
CA ARG A 319 -1.91 -4.74 28.61
C ARG A 319 -0.96 -4.49 29.79
N ALA A 320 -0.58 -5.55 30.52
CA ALA A 320 0.41 -5.44 31.59
C ALA A 320 1.72 -4.76 31.12
N ASN A 321 2.10 -4.98 29.85
CA ASN A 321 3.11 -4.25 29.09
C ASN A 321 2.92 -4.61 27.59
N PRO A 322 2.72 -3.67 26.64
CA PRO A 322 2.82 -2.21 26.74
C PRO A 322 1.54 -1.53 27.24
N SER A 323 1.66 -0.24 27.59
CA SER A 323 0.51 0.65 27.74
C SER A 323 -0.20 0.88 26.40
N ALA A 324 -1.44 1.38 26.42
CA ALA A 324 -2.13 1.73 25.18
C ALA A 324 -1.33 2.75 24.35
N GLU A 325 -1.20 2.50 23.05
CA GLU A 325 -0.40 3.31 22.13
C GLU A 325 -0.92 3.18 20.68
N ILE A 326 -0.55 4.14 19.83
CA ILE A 326 -0.63 3.99 18.37
C ILE A 326 0.77 3.79 17.83
N ARG A 327 0.97 2.69 17.10
CA ARG A 327 2.20 2.45 16.33
C ARG A 327 2.04 3.00 14.93
N VAL A 328 2.92 3.90 14.54
CA VAL A 328 2.93 4.53 13.23
C VAL A 328 4.01 3.90 12.38
N PHE A 329 3.60 3.28 11.29
CA PHE A 329 4.48 2.65 10.32
C PHE A 329 4.56 3.48 9.05
N ASP A 330 5.78 3.69 8.56
CA ASP A 330 6.05 4.14 7.21
C ASP A 330 5.93 2.93 6.26
N THR A 331 5.23 3.13 5.14
CA THR A 331 4.91 2.07 4.17
C THR A 331 6.01 1.86 3.11
N GLY A 332 7.18 2.47 3.32
CA GLY A 332 8.31 2.45 2.41
C GLY A 332 8.04 3.21 1.12
N ALA A 333 9.02 3.26 0.23
CA ALA A 333 8.81 3.74 -1.13
C ALA A 333 7.79 2.84 -1.86
N SER A 334 7.05 3.43 -2.79
CA SER A 334 6.02 2.75 -3.54
C SER A 334 6.61 2.15 -4.81
N PRO A 335 6.33 0.89 -5.19
CA PRO A 335 6.71 0.39 -6.51
C PRO A 335 6.12 1.21 -7.69
N ALA A 336 5.13 2.09 -7.45
CA ALA A 336 4.63 3.05 -8.44
C ALA A 336 5.06 4.51 -8.19
N ALA A 337 5.69 4.82 -7.06
CA ALA A 337 6.56 5.99 -6.89
C ALA A 337 8.01 5.67 -7.31
N ASP A 338 8.27 4.42 -7.67
CA ASP A 338 9.46 3.97 -8.36
C ASP A 338 9.33 4.26 -9.87
N GLY A 339 9.27 5.56 -10.16
CA GLY A 339 10.03 6.12 -11.26
C GLY A 339 11.54 5.91 -11.10
N GLY A 340 11.99 5.12 -10.11
CA GLY A 340 13.37 4.97 -9.72
C GLY A 340 13.61 3.86 -8.71
N ALA A 341 13.77 2.64 -9.21
CA ALA A 341 14.67 1.66 -8.62
C ALA A 341 15.28 0.91 -9.81
N MET A 342 16.43 1.42 -10.27
CA MET A 342 17.26 0.74 -11.25
C MET A 342 17.43 -0.72 -10.80
N LYS A 343 16.96 -1.63 -11.64
CA LYS A 343 16.78 -3.02 -11.27
C LYS A 343 18.11 -3.79 -11.22
N ALA A 344 18.70 -3.90 -10.03
CA ALA A 344 19.43 -5.10 -9.64
C ALA A 344 18.57 -6.39 -9.52
N PRO A 345 17.21 -6.39 -9.48
CA PRO A 345 16.43 -7.62 -9.38
C PRO A 345 16.36 -8.45 -10.67
N LEU A 346 16.47 -7.88 -11.87
CA LEU A 346 16.09 -8.61 -13.09
C LEU A 346 17.06 -9.76 -13.44
N ALA A 347 18.32 -9.64 -13.03
CA ALA A 347 19.31 -10.71 -13.10
C ALA A 347 19.13 -11.71 -11.92
N LYS A 348 18.92 -11.21 -10.69
CA LYS A 348 18.80 -12.04 -9.48
C LYS A 348 17.53 -12.89 -9.45
N GLU A 349 16.38 -12.35 -9.89
CA GLU A 349 15.11 -13.06 -10.07
C GLU A 349 15.20 -14.19 -11.11
N ARG A 350 16.12 -14.06 -12.07
CA ARG A 350 16.38 -15.06 -13.12
C ARG A 350 17.58 -15.96 -12.80
N GLY A 351 18.16 -15.85 -11.59
CA GLY A 351 19.31 -16.64 -11.15
C GLY A 351 20.62 -16.29 -11.88
N ILE A 352 20.70 -15.11 -12.50
CA ILE A 352 21.84 -14.61 -13.26
C ILE A 352 22.70 -13.73 -12.33
N ALA A 353 23.91 -14.20 -12.02
CA ALA A 353 24.90 -13.37 -11.33
C ALA A 353 25.51 -12.38 -12.33
N ALA A 354 24.99 -11.14 -12.34
CA ALA A 354 25.47 -10.06 -13.19
C ALA A 354 26.16 -8.96 -12.38
N ARG A 355 27.24 -8.39 -12.92
CA ARG A 355 27.90 -7.18 -12.43
C ARG A 355 27.90 -6.14 -13.54
N ALA A 356 27.39 -4.94 -13.25
CA ALA A 356 27.45 -3.82 -14.20
C ALA A 356 28.63 -2.88 -13.88
N VAL A 357 29.32 -2.38 -14.90
CA VAL A 357 30.34 -1.33 -14.76
C VAL A 357 30.10 -0.25 -15.81
N SER A 358 30.11 1.03 -15.39
CA SER A 358 29.94 2.17 -16.29
C SER A 358 31.30 2.78 -16.65
N ARG A 359 31.47 3.11 -17.94
CA ARG A 359 32.65 3.81 -18.48
C ARG A 359 32.25 4.87 -19.49
N GLY A 360 33.11 5.87 -19.66
CA GLY A 360 32.96 6.92 -20.67
C GLY A 360 34.04 6.84 -21.75
N THR A 361 33.74 7.11 -23.02
CA THR A 361 34.82 7.26 -24.03
C THR A 361 35.60 8.57 -23.83
N ASN A 362 34.96 9.59 -23.27
CA ASN A 362 35.55 10.88 -22.88
C ASN A 362 34.85 11.51 -21.65
N PRO A 363 34.91 10.90 -20.46
CA PRO A 363 34.04 11.25 -19.32
C PRO A 363 34.31 12.63 -18.72
N ASP A 364 33.25 13.31 -18.29
CA ASP A 364 33.34 14.48 -17.41
C ASP A 364 33.95 14.10 -16.04
N PRO A 365 34.62 15.04 -15.34
CA PRO A 365 35.25 14.77 -14.05
C PRO A 365 34.26 14.43 -12.93
N SER A 366 32.99 14.83 -13.09
CA SER A 366 31.91 14.55 -12.15
C SER A 366 30.57 14.38 -12.85
N VAL A 367 29.65 13.78 -12.13
CA VAL A 367 28.26 13.60 -12.54
C VAL A 367 27.53 14.96 -12.58
N PRO A 368 26.86 15.34 -13.69
CA PRO A 368 26.13 16.61 -13.76
C PRO A 368 24.97 16.69 -12.77
N ALA A 369 24.81 17.84 -12.11
CA ALA A 369 23.83 18.04 -11.03
C ALA A 369 22.38 17.66 -11.39
N PRO A 370 21.84 18.01 -12.59
CA PRO A 370 20.48 17.59 -12.96
C PRO A 370 20.29 16.08 -12.98
N VAL A 371 21.36 15.33 -13.29
CA VAL A 371 21.32 13.87 -13.32
C VAL A 371 21.54 13.28 -11.92
N VAL A 372 22.39 13.91 -11.08
CA VAL A 372 22.47 13.57 -9.65
C VAL A 372 21.11 13.72 -8.98
N ASP A 373 20.41 14.82 -9.23
CA ASP A 373 19.12 15.11 -8.60
C ASP A 373 18.02 14.17 -9.12
N ALA A 374 18.00 13.88 -10.42
CA ALA A 374 17.09 12.89 -10.99
C ALA A 374 17.33 11.50 -10.41
N LEU A 375 18.60 11.08 -10.29
CA LEU A 375 18.96 9.77 -9.73
C LEU A 375 18.73 9.68 -8.22
N ARG A 376 18.87 10.80 -7.50
CA ARG A 376 18.49 10.87 -6.08
C ARG A 376 16.97 10.78 -5.92
N GLY A 377 16.20 11.37 -6.84
CA GLY A 377 14.77 11.12 -6.99
C GLY A 377 14.43 9.63 -7.18
N ASP A 378 15.37 8.90 -7.81
CA ASP A 378 15.30 7.47 -8.04
C ASP A 378 16.00 6.61 -6.96
N GLY A 379 16.21 7.17 -5.76
CA GLY A 379 16.78 6.46 -4.62
C GLY A 379 18.27 6.10 -4.74
N SER A 380 18.97 6.65 -5.74
CA SER A 380 20.38 6.37 -6.03
C SER A 380 21.23 7.64 -5.90
N ASP A 381 22.06 7.72 -4.85
CA ASP A 381 23.00 8.84 -4.71
C ASP A 381 24.33 8.55 -5.42
N VAL A 382 24.57 9.30 -6.48
CA VAL A 382 25.78 9.21 -7.32
C VAL A 382 26.63 10.48 -7.23
N ALA A 383 26.35 11.38 -6.30
CA ALA A 383 27.10 12.64 -6.17
C ALA A 383 28.61 12.41 -5.97
N ALA A 384 28.98 11.33 -5.30
CA ALA A 384 30.37 10.94 -5.07
C ALA A 384 30.97 10.06 -6.19
N PHE A 385 30.18 9.64 -7.18
CA PHE A 385 30.67 8.81 -8.27
C PHE A 385 31.59 9.62 -9.19
N LYS A 386 32.74 9.03 -9.53
CA LYS A 386 33.71 9.61 -10.47
C LYS A 386 33.68 8.82 -11.77
N PRO A 387 33.15 9.39 -12.86
CA PRO A 387 33.18 8.75 -14.17
C PRO A 387 34.61 8.37 -14.58
N GLN A 388 34.77 7.16 -15.12
CA GLN A 388 36.06 6.61 -15.53
C GLN A 388 36.11 6.38 -17.04
N ARG A 389 37.28 6.60 -17.63
CA ARG A 389 37.50 6.42 -19.07
C ARG A 389 37.48 4.94 -19.43
N LEU A 390 36.95 4.62 -20.61
CA LEU A 390 37.01 3.29 -21.18
C LEU A 390 38.43 2.87 -21.50
N GLU A 391 38.78 1.64 -21.10
CA GLU A 391 40.01 0.98 -21.54
C GLU A 391 39.71 -0.25 -22.43
N ARG A 392 40.70 -0.73 -23.21
CA ARG A 392 40.52 -1.98 -23.98
C ARG A 392 40.35 -3.21 -23.09
N ALA A 393 40.99 -3.22 -21.91
CA ALA A 393 40.90 -4.33 -20.95
C ALA A 393 39.48 -4.49 -20.39
N ASP A 394 38.80 -3.37 -20.16
CA ASP A 394 37.39 -3.31 -19.77
C ASP A 394 36.50 -4.05 -20.80
N VAL A 395 36.65 -3.71 -22.09
CA VAL A 395 35.87 -4.32 -23.20
C VAL A 395 36.17 -5.82 -23.36
N ALA A 396 37.45 -6.22 -23.27
CA ALA A 396 37.85 -7.62 -23.44
C ALA A 396 37.38 -8.52 -22.28
N ALA A 397 37.28 -7.96 -21.07
CA ALA A 397 36.83 -8.67 -19.88
C ALA A 397 35.31 -8.88 -19.85
N ALA A 398 34.53 -8.07 -20.57
CA ALA A 398 33.07 -8.09 -20.54
C ALA A 398 32.47 -9.25 -21.34
N ASP A 399 31.36 -9.80 -20.86
CA ASP A 399 30.56 -10.80 -21.58
C ASP A 399 29.56 -10.14 -22.53
N ARG A 400 29.15 -8.91 -22.19
CA ARG A 400 28.36 -8.01 -23.03
C ARG A 400 28.89 -6.59 -22.88
N VAL A 401 29.06 -5.93 -24.02
CA VAL A 401 29.46 -4.53 -24.13
C VAL A 401 28.28 -3.80 -24.73
N VAL A 402 27.73 -2.83 -24.01
CA VAL A 402 26.60 -2.04 -24.49
C VAL A 402 27.09 -0.63 -24.79
N ALA A 403 27.01 -0.25 -26.06
CA ALA A 403 27.35 1.08 -26.54
C ALA A 403 26.06 1.89 -26.72
N ILE A 404 25.96 3.02 -26.01
CA ILE A 404 24.75 3.86 -26.02
C ILE A 404 25.04 5.14 -26.78
N GLY A 405 24.43 5.26 -27.96
CA GLY A 405 24.52 6.44 -28.83
C GLY A 405 25.93 6.80 -29.28
N VAL A 406 26.90 5.87 -29.18
CA VAL A 406 28.32 6.12 -29.46
C VAL A 406 29.01 5.00 -30.22
N ASP A 407 29.99 5.38 -31.04
CA ASP A 407 30.91 4.45 -31.69
C ASP A 407 32.13 4.21 -30.78
N LEU A 408 32.42 2.93 -30.50
CA LEU A 408 33.55 2.52 -29.67
C LEU A 408 34.86 2.39 -30.46
N GLY A 409 34.82 2.51 -31.80
CA GLY A 409 35.97 2.45 -32.69
C GLY A 409 36.87 1.24 -32.42
N GLU A 410 38.19 1.45 -32.43
CA GLU A 410 39.16 0.37 -32.20
C GLU A 410 39.11 -0.23 -30.80
N VAL A 411 38.55 0.47 -29.81
CA VAL A 411 38.39 -0.07 -28.45
C VAL A 411 37.26 -1.09 -28.42
N GLY A 412 36.19 -0.86 -29.20
CA GLY A 412 35.10 -1.81 -29.41
C GLY A 412 35.55 -3.12 -30.09
N ALA A 413 36.60 -3.07 -30.92
CA ALA A 413 37.17 -4.27 -31.55
C ALA A 413 37.77 -5.28 -30.56
N ALA A 414 38.01 -4.88 -29.30
CA ALA A 414 38.43 -5.79 -28.24
C ALA A 414 37.26 -6.63 -27.67
N ALA A 415 36.02 -6.37 -28.07
CA ALA A 415 34.85 -7.14 -27.65
C ALA A 415 34.87 -8.55 -28.24
N ARG A 416 34.38 -9.51 -27.46
CA ARG A 416 34.18 -10.89 -27.97
C ARG A 416 33.16 -10.88 -29.10
N ALA A 417 33.28 -11.82 -30.04
CA ALA A 417 32.37 -11.93 -31.17
C ALA A 417 30.90 -12.02 -30.70
N GLY A 418 30.06 -11.09 -31.15
CA GLY A 418 28.64 -11.00 -30.77
C GLY A 418 28.37 -10.50 -29.34
N ALA A 419 29.38 -9.94 -28.65
CA ALA A 419 29.21 -9.36 -27.31
C ALA A 419 28.86 -7.88 -27.34
N LEU A 420 29.20 -7.15 -28.41
CA LEU A 420 28.88 -5.74 -28.59
C LEU A 420 27.43 -5.57 -29.05
N VAL A 421 26.69 -4.74 -28.33
CA VAL A 421 25.30 -4.36 -28.62
C VAL A 421 25.21 -2.84 -28.70
N GLN A 422 24.58 -2.33 -29.74
CA GLN A 422 24.42 -0.90 -29.99
C GLN A 422 22.99 -0.48 -29.67
N TRP A 423 22.83 0.58 -28.86
CA TRP A 423 21.55 1.22 -28.55
C TRP A 423 21.60 2.68 -28.99
N ASP A 424 21.11 2.96 -30.20
CA ASP A 424 21.15 4.30 -30.82
C ASP A 424 19.85 5.10 -30.60
N ASP A 425 18.82 4.48 -30.06
CA ASP A 425 17.47 5.02 -29.83
C ASP A 425 17.27 5.58 -28.41
N ILE A 426 18.32 5.57 -27.58
CA ILE A 426 18.26 6.16 -26.24
C ILE A 426 18.51 7.68 -26.35
N PRO A 427 17.52 8.52 -26.03
CA PRO A 427 17.72 9.97 -26.06
C PRO A 427 18.72 10.40 -24.98
N SER A 428 19.38 11.56 -25.17
CA SER A 428 20.29 12.09 -24.15
C SER A 428 19.55 12.30 -22.83
N PHE A 429 20.16 11.85 -21.74
CA PHE A 429 19.66 12.06 -20.38
C PHE A 429 19.52 13.53 -20.01
N SER A 430 20.38 14.39 -20.56
CA SER A 430 20.29 15.84 -20.37
C SER A 430 19.11 16.48 -21.10
N ALA A 431 18.63 15.86 -22.18
CA ALA A 431 17.46 16.33 -22.93
C ALA A 431 16.15 15.87 -22.29
N SER A 432 16.08 14.61 -21.83
CA SER A 432 14.94 14.09 -21.06
C SER A 432 15.31 12.82 -20.30
N TYR A 433 15.61 12.96 -19.01
CA TYR A 433 15.90 11.83 -18.13
C TYR A 433 14.79 10.76 -18.12
N PRO A 434 13.48 11.10 -18.03
CA PRO A 434 12.42 10.08 -18.02
C PRO A 434 12.37 9.23 -19.29
N LYS A 435 12.52 9.84 -20.47
CA LYS A 435 12.49 9.13 -21.76
C LYS A 435 13.73 8.28 -22.00
N ALA A 436 14.91 8.79 -21.62
CA ALA A 436 16.16 8.05 -21.71
C ALA A 436 16.12 6.80 -20.81
N ARG A 437 15.58 6.97 -19.61
CA ARG A 437 15.39 5.90 -18.64
C ARG A 437 14.41 4.83 -19.14
N GLU A 438 13.28 5.23 -19.70
CA GLU A 438 12.28 4.30 -20.26
C GLU A 438 12.88 3.42 -21.38
N ALA A 439 13.57 4.05 -22.34
CA ALA A 439 14.24 3.34 -23.43
C ALA A 439 15.30 2.35 -22.91
N MET A 440 16.11 2.77 -21.93
CA MET A 440 17.12 1.89 -21.32
C MET A 440 16.52 0.68 -20.62
N LEU A 441 15.40 0.85 -19.92
CA LEU A 441 14.76 -0.26 -19.22
C LEU A 441 14.22 -1.31 -20.19
N TRP A 442 13.64 -0.87 -21.30
CA TRP A 442 13.19 -1.76 -22.37
C TRP A 442 14.35 -2.61 -22.91
N HIS A 443 15.46 -1.95 -23.25
CA HIS A 443 16.66 -2.58 -23.80
C HIS A 443 17.35 -3.55 -22.84
N VAL A 444 17.48 -3.19 -21.57
CA VAL A 444 18.03 -4.08 -20.54
C VAL A 444 17.15 -5.32 -20.35
N GLY A 445 15.82 -5.16 -20.41
CA GLY A 445 14.88 -6.27 -20.37
C GLY A 445 15.11 -7.27 -21.51
N SER A 446 15.17 -6.76 -22.75
CA SER A 446 15.45 -7.56 -23.94
C SER A 446 16.81 -8.27 -23.85
N LEU A 447 17.85 -7.56 -23.40
CA LEU A 447 19.19 -8.12 -23.27
C LEU A 447 19.23 -9.29 -22.27
N LEU A 448 18.50 -9.19 -21.16
CA LEU A 448 18.43 -10.24 -20.15
C LEU A 448 17.58 -11.44 -20.59
N GLU A 449 16.61 -11.24 -21.48
CA GLU A 449 15.88 -12.33 -22.14
C GLU A 449 16.78 -13.12 -23.11
N ASP A 450 17.55 -12.43 -23.93
CA ASP A 450 18.50 -13.05 -24.85
C ASP A 450 19.59 -13.85 -24.12
N VAL A 451 20.06 -13.33 -22.98
CA VAL A 451 21.04 -14.02 -22.12
C VAL A 451 20.42 -15.24 -21.43
N GLY A 452 19.16 -15.16 -21.01
CA GLY A 452 18.44 -16.27 -20.38
C GLY A 452 18.16 -17.45 -21.33
N ARG A 453 17.90 -17.19 -22.61
CA ARG A 453 17.60 -18.22 -23.63
C ARG A 453 18.82 -19.02 -24.11
N ARG A 454 20.05 -18.52 -23.91
CA ARG A 454 21.30 -19.16 -24.40
C ARG A 454 21.98 -20.10 -23.40
N ARG A 455 21.25 -20.75 -22.48
CA ARG A 455 21.82 -21.88 -21.70
C ARG A 455 22.06 -23.06 -22.65
N PRO A 456 23.30 -23.53 -22.87
CA PRO A 456 23.49 -24.91 -23.30
C PRO A 456 23.24 -25.82 -22.07
N GLU A 457 22.69 -27.01 -22.32
CA GLU A 457 22.59 -28.09 -21.32
C GLU A 457 23.94 -28.44 -20.68
#